data_AF-A0A133Y0Y3-F1
#
_entry.id   AF-A0A133Y0Y3-F1
#
_cell.length_a   1.000
_cell.length_b   1.000
_cell.length_c   1.000
_cell.angle_alpha   90.00
_cell.angle_beta   90.00
_cell.angle_gamma   90.00
#
_symmetry.space_group_name_H-M   'P 1'
#
loop_
_entity.id
_entity.type
_entity.pdbx_description
1 polymer ?
#
loop_
_entity_poly.entity_id
_entity_poly.type
_entity_poly.pdbx_seq_one_letter_code
_entity_poly.pdbx_strand_id
1 'polypeptide(L)'
;MISILPLIVMIATIIFFNNVKNIILIALTFSIVLCAILFRKYLPNQIDVLNAGAIGSIGSSFVAASAVAFGMVLTNAPTFNIVKEFILHIPGPPLVSLAVATSILSGVMAASGSIGTVITQLAPTYLAMGIPAEIIHRIVVIGGGVITVVPQSGVVLTFNTISGLNFKHGFKEAFIVSNGGFLISLIITVIVAQLFYL
;
A
#
# COMPACT_ATOMS: atom_id res chain seq x y z
N MET A 1 -0.27 -10.66 27.68
CA MET A 1 -1.37 -9.73 27.32
C MET A 1 -0.91 -8.26 27.17
N ILE A 2 0.13 -7.78 27.90
CA ILE A 2 0.66 -6.40 27.79
C ILE A 2 1.15 -6.02 26.36
N SER A 3 1.56 -6.98 25.52
CA SER A 3 2.07 -6.71 24.15
C SER A 3 1.07 -6.15 23.16
N ILE A 4 -0.23 -6.31 23.40
CA ILE A 4 -1.28 -5.85 22.47
C ILE A 4 -1.74 -4.42 22.84
N LEU A 5 -1.44 -3.96 24.06
CA LEU A 5 -1.89 -2.65 24.56
C LEU A 5 -1.44 -1.48 23.67
N PRO A 6 -0.18 -1.41 23.18
CA PRO A 6 0.26 -0.32 22.31
C PRO A 6 -0.46 -0.31 20.96
N LEU A 7 -0.82 -1.49 20.44
CA LEU A 7 -1.59 -1.64 19.21
C LEU A 7 -3.02 -1.14 19.40
N ILE A 8 -3.68 -1.54 20.48
CA ILE A 8 -5.04 -1.08 20.81
C ILE A 8 -5.05 0.44 20.98
N VAL A 9 -4.06 1.00 21.69
CA VAL A 9 -3.96 2.45 21.90
C VAL A 9 -3.74 3.17 20.57
N MET A 10 -2.89 2.65 19.69
CA MET A 10 -2.70 3.23 18.35
C MET A 10 -4.03 3.30 17.58
N ILE A 11 -4.78 2.19 17.54
CA ILE A 11 -6.07 2.11 16.85
C ILE A 11 -7.10 3.05 17.49
N ALA A 12 -7.19 3.06 18.83
CA ALA A 12 -8.09 3.93 19.55
C ALA A 12 -7.79 5.42 19.26
N THR A 13 -6.51 5.80 19.23
CA THR A 13 -6.09 7.18 18.95
C THR A 13 -6.48 7.59 17.52
N ILE A 14 -6.34 6.70 16.53
CA ILE A 14 -6.74 6.95 15.14
C ILE A 14 -8.25 7.19 15.04
N ILE A 15 -9.06 6.37 15.72
CA ILE A 15 -10.53 6.46 15.65
C ILE A 15 -11.04 7.71 16.39
N PHE A 16 -10.49 7.99 17.57
CA PHE A 16 -10.96 9.10 18.43
C PHE A 16 -10.56 10.48 17.88
N PHE A 17 -9.41 10.58 17.22
CA PHE A 17 -8.86 11.84 16.70
C PHE A 17 -8.83 11.89 15.16
N ASN A 18 -9.82 11.26 14.50
CA ASN A 18 -9.91 11.20 13.03
C ASN A 18 -9.91 12.59 12.35
N ASN A 19 -10.40 13.63 13.03
CA ASN A 19 -10.46 15.00 12.47
C ASN A 19 -9.10 15.74 12.42
N VAL A 20 -8.03 15.18 13.01
CA VAL A 20 -6.71 15.84 13.05
C VAL A 20 -5.87 15.43 11.84
N LYS A 21 -5.30 16.42 11.14
CA LYS A 21 -4.37 16.14 10.02
C LYS A 21 -3.14 15.36 10.53
N ASN A 22 -2.67 14.39 9.73
CA ASN A 22 -1.52 13.54 10.06
C ASN A 22 -1.69 12.69 11.33
N ILE A 23 -2.94 12.30 11.65
CA ILE A 23 -3.25 11.48 12.83
C ILE A 23 -2.43 10.19 12.92
N ILE A 24 -2.10 9.59 11.78
CA ILE A 24 -1.29 8.36 11.72
C ILE A 24 0.08 8.58 12.37
N LEU A 25 0.72 9.73 12.10
CA LEU A 25 2.04 10.05 12.65
C LEU A 25 1.96 10.22 14.17
N ILE A 26 0.95 10.97 14.64
CA ILE A 26 0.71 11.22 16.07
C ILE A 26 0.41 9.93 16.81
N ALA A 27 -0.46 9.08 16.25
CA ALA A 27 -0.83 7.79 16.82
C ALA A 27 0.36 6.83 16.92
N LEU A 28 1.22 6.79 15.88
CA LEU A 28 2.46 6.01 15.89
C LEU A 28 3.44 6.52 16.96
N THR A 29 3.69 7.82 17.03
CA THR A 29 4.57 8.40 18.04
C THR A 29 4.08 8.08 19.46
N PHE A 30 2.77 8.25 19.71
CA PHE A 30 2.19 7.95 21.01
C PHE A 30 2.32 6.46 21.37
N SER A 31 2.07 5.56 20.42
CA SER A 31 2.23 4.12 20.61
C SER A 31 3.69 3.73 20.89
N ILE A 32 4.66 4.33 20.18
CA ILE A 32 6.10 4.11 20.42
C ILE A 32 6.50 4.57 21.82
N VAL A 33 6.06 5.76 22.25
CA VAL A 33 6.33 6.27 23.61
C VAL A 33 5.71 5.38 24.67
N LEU A 34 4.48 4.92 24.45
CA LEU A 34 3.80 3.99 25.36
C LEU A 34 4.52 2.64 25.45
N CYS A 35 4.96 2.09 24.33
CA CYS A 35 5.83 0.90 24.28
C CYS A 35 7.09 1.12 25.11
N ALA A 36 7.78 2.24 24.91
CA ALA A 36 8.99 2.62 25.61
C ALA A 36 8.79 2.64 27.14
N ILE A 37 7.65 3.14 27.62
CA ILE A 37 7.33 3.21 29.05
C ILE A 37 6.98 1.82 29.61
N LEU A 38 6.10 1.08 28.93
CA LEU A 38 5.60 -0.22 29.41
C LEU A 38 6.67 -1.32 29.41
N PHE A 39 7.53 -1.34 28.39
CA PHE A 39 8.56 -2.37 28.21
C PHE A 39 9.91 -1.99 28.79
N ARG A 40 10.02 -0.86 29.50
CA ARG A 40 11.28 -0.39 30.11
C ARG A 40 11.97 -1.45 30.97
N LYS A 41 11.21 -2.30 31.68
CA LYS A 41 11.77 -3.37 32.52
C LYS A 41 12.30 -4.57 31.72
N TYR A 42 11.85 -4.73 30.48
CA TYR A 42 12.22 -5.83 29.58
C TYR A 42 13.24 -5.40 28.52
N LEU A 43 13.50 -4.10 28.38
CA LEU A 43 14.45 -3.52 27.44
C LEU A 43 15.75 -3.16 28.18
N PRO A 44 16.86 -3.87 27.96
CA PRO A 44 18.12 -3.61 28.67
C PRO A 44 18.68 -2.22 28.36
N ASN A 45 18.59 -1.76 27.11
CA ASN A 45 18.93 -0.40 26.68
C ASN A 45 17.92 0.12 25.67
N GLN A 46 17.15 1.13 26.06
CA GLN A 46 16.07 1.68 25.25
C GLN A 46 16.61 2.47 24.04
N ILE A 47 17.76 3.13 24.20
CA ILE A 47 18.44 3.88 23.13
C ILE A 47 18.94 2.92 22.05
N ASP A 48 19.55 1.80 22.42
CA ASP A 48 20.07 0.82 21.47
C ASP A 48 18.94 0.19 20.64
N VAL A 49 17.79 -0.09 21.26
CA VAL A 49 16.61 -0.63 20.56
C VAL A 49 16.02 0.40 19.59
N LEU A 50 15.93 1.67 20.01
CA LEU A 50 15.47 2.76 19.12
C LEU A 50 16.43 2.96 17.96
N ASN A 51 17.74 2.94 18.20
CA ASN A 51 18.77 3.05 17.15
C ASN A 51 18.70 1.88 16.18
N ALA A 52 18.54 0.65 16.67
CA ALA A 52 18.37 -0.53 15.83
C ALA A 52 17.11 -0.44 14.96
N GLY A 53 16.00 0.03 15.53
CA GLY A 53 14.76 0.28 14.77
C GLY A 53 14.91 1.38 13.72
N ALA A 54 15.57 2.50 14.07
CA ALA A 54 15.84 3.60 13.15
C ALA A 54 16.69 3.12 11.96
N ILE A 55 17.81 2.43 12.23
CA ILE A 55 18.69 1.87 11.19
C ILE A 55 17.93 0.83 10.34
N GLY A 56 17.13 -0.03 10.97
CA GLY A 56 16.32 -1.03 10.26
C GLY A 56 15.25 -0.43 9.34
N SER A 57 14.72 0.75 9.69
CA SER A 57 13.69 1.43 8.89
C SER A 57 14.21 2.13 7.63
N ILE A 58 15.52 2.37 7.54
CA ILE A 58 16.14 3.07 6.41
C ILE A 58 15.90 2.29 5.12
N GLY A 59 16.15 0.98 5.13
CA GLY A 59 15.98 0.14 3.94
C GLY A 59 14.56 0.14 3.39
N SER A 60 13.56 -0.05 4.25
CA SER A 60 12.15 -0.05 3.84
C SER A 60 11.70 1.32 3.34
N SER A 61 12.16 2.40 3.98
CA SER A 61 11.85 3.78 3.57
C SER A 61 12.44 4.10 2.20
N PHE A 62 13.68 3.69 1.92
CA PHE A 62 14.31 3.90 0.62
C PHE A 62 13.60 3.14 -0.49
N VAL A 63 13.19 1.90 -0.26
CA VAL A 63 12.42 1.11 -1.23
C VAL A 63 11.09 1.81 -1.54
N ALA A 64 10.36 2.25 -0.52
CA ALA A 64 9.09 2.95 -0.70
C ALA A 64 9.27 4.27 -1.47
N ALA A 65 10.27 5.08 -1.08
CA ALA A 65 10.59 6.34 -1.74
C ALA A 65 11.01 6.14 -3.21
N SER A 66 11.82 5.12 -3.48
CA SER A 66 12.28 4.79 -4.83
C SER A 66 11.12 4.35 -5.74
N ALA A 67 10.19 3.56 -5.21
CA ALA A 67 8.99 3.15 -5.95
C ALA A 67 8.08 4.35 -6.31
N VAL A 68 7.88 5.27 -5.37
CA VAL A 68 7.12 6.51 -5.63
C VAL A 68 7.85 7.41 -6.62
N ALA A 69 9.17 7.58 -6.47
CA ALA A 69 9.99 8.38 -7.39
C ALA A 69 9.96 7.81 -8.82
N PHE A 70 10.08 6.49 -8.96
CA PHE A 70 9.93 5.82 -10.24
C PHE A 70 8.56 6.06 -10.87
N GLY A 71 7.48 5.98 -10.07
CA GLY A 71 6.14 6.30 -10.55
C GLY A 71 6.01 7.75 -11.03
N MET A 72 6.55 8.71 -10.29
CA MET A 72 6.57 10.12 -10.69
C MET A 72 7.31 10.33 -12.02
N VAL A 73 8.49 9.71 -12.20
CA VAL A 73 9.22 9.77 -13.47
C VAL A 73 8.40 9.16 -14.61
N LEU A 74 7.75 8.02 -14.38
CA LEU A 74 6.90 7.37 -15.37
C LEU A 74 5.73 8.28 -15.77
N THR A 75 5.07 8.94 -14.81
CA THR A 75 3.94 9.84 -15.10
C THR A 75 4.32 11.06 -15.92
N ASN A 76 5.57 11.51 -15.82
CA ASN A 76 6.10 12.63 -16.61
C ASN A 76 6.55 12.20 -18.01
N ALA A 77 6.66 10.90 -18.28
CA ALA A 77 7.04 10.41 -19.60
C ALA A 77 5.89 10.61 -20.60
N PRO A 78 6.18 11.04 -21.84
CA PRO A 78 5.16 11.26 -22.87
C PRO A 78 4.34 9.99 -23.18
N THR A 79 4.96 8.81 -23.03
CA THR A 79 4.30 7.51 -23.19
C THR A 79 3.20 7.26 -22.16
N PHE A 80 3.25 7.89 -20.99
CA PHE A 80 2.24 7.67 -19.95
C PHE A 80 0.85 8.19 -20.36
N ASN A 81 0.78 9.27 -21.15
CA ASN A 81 -0.50 9.75 -21.68
C ASN A 81 -1.15 8.70 -22.59
N ILE A 82 -0.36 7.99 -23.40
CA ILE A 82 -0.86 6.90 -24.26
C ILE A 82 -1.43 5.77 -23.39
N VAL A 83 -0.72 5.39 -22.33
CA VAL A 83 -1.16 4.36 -21.38
C VAL A 83 -2.42 4.82 -20.62
N LYS A 84 -2.48 6.08 -20.21
CA LYS A 84 -3.64 6.68 -19.53
C LYS A 84 -4.88 6.67 -20.44
N GLU A 85 -4.74 7.09 -21.68
CA GLU A 85 -5.82 7.04 -22.67
C GLU A 85 -6.28 5.60 -22.91
N PHE A 86 -5.35 4.66 -23.10
CA PHE A 86 -5.68 3.25 -23.26
C PHE A 86 -6.48 2.71 -22.06
N ILE A 87 -6.07 3.07 -20.84
CA ILE A 87 -6.75 2.71 -19.60
C ILE A 87 -8.16 3.28 -19.52
N LEU A 88 -8.34 4.56 -19.87
CA LEU A 88 -9.65 5.23 -19.83
C LEU A 88 -10.61 4.70 -20.90
N HIS A 89 -10.07 4.16 -22.00
CA HIS A 89 -10.86 3.54 -23.06
C HIS A 89 -11.19 2.06 -22.80
N ILE A 90 -10.78 1.48 -21.67
CA ILE A 90 -11.17 0.11 -21.32
C ILE A 90 -12.70 0.06 -21.17
N PRO A 91 -13.41 -0.72 -22.01
CA PRO A 91 -14.86 -0.79 -21.96
C PRO A 91 -15.31 -1.46 -20.66
N GLY A 92 -16.21 -0.80 -19.93
CA GLY A 92 -16.83 -1.35 -18.72
C GLY A 92 -17.25 -0.27 -17.71
N PRO A 93 -17.79 -0.69 -16.56
CA PRO A 93 -18.10 0.21 -15.46
C PRO A 93 -16.83 0.95 -15.00
N PRO A 94 -16.90 2.26 -14.65
CA PRO A 94 -15.72 3.04 -14.28
C PRO A 94 -14.87 2.40 -13.17
N LEU A 95 -15.53 1.73 -12.20
CA LEU A 95 -14.85 1.00 -11.12
C LEU A 95 -13.97 -0.16 -11.62
N VAL A 96 -14.39 -0.85 -12.70
CA VAL A 96 -13.59 -1.93 -13.32
C VAL A 96 -12.38 -1.35 -14.03
N SER A 97 -12.56 -0.25 -14.77
CA SER A 97 -11.44 0.41 -15.45
C SER A 97 -10.37 0.86 -14.44
N LEU A 98 -10.78 1.44 -13.31
CA LEU A 98 -9.88 1.86 -12.23
C LEU A 98 -9.15 0.66 -11.60
N ALA A 99 -9.87 -0.43 -11.34
CA ALA A 99 -9.33 -1.65 -10.77
C ALA A 99 -8.26 -2.29 -11.67
N VAL A 100 -8.55 -2.40 -12.97
CA VAL A 100 -7.62 -2.94 -13.98
C VAL A 100 -6.43 -2.01 -14.15
N ALA A 101 -6.66 -0.71 -14.27
CA ALA A 101 -5.61 0.31 -14.36
C ALA A 101 -4.61 0.17 -13.21
N THR A 102 -5.13 0.15 -11.99
CA THR A 102 -4.30 0.08 -10.78
C THR A 102 -3.52 -1.24 -10.72
N SER A 103 -4.16 -2.35 -11.11
CA SER A 103 -3.51 -3.66 -11.14
C SER A 103 -2.35 -3.69 -12.13
N ILE A 104 -2.54 -3.19 -13.36
CA ILE A 104 -1.48 -3.12 -14.38
C ILE A 104 -0.34 -2.23 -13.89
N LEU A 105 -0.67 -1.04 -13.37
CA LEU A 105 0.31 -0.09 -12.85
C LEU A 105 1.07 -0.65 -11.64
N SER A 106 0.44 -1.48 -10.81
CA SER A 106 1.10 -2.17 -9.69
C SER A 106 2.18 -3.14 -10.14
N GLY A 107 2.01 -3.79 -11.30
CA GLY A 107 3.02 -4.65 -11.89
C GLY A 107 4.27 -3.91 -12.37
N VAL A 108 4.12 -2.64 -12.73
CA VAL A 108 5.23 -1.82 -13.21
C VAL A 108 5.92 -1.11 -12.05
N MET A 109 5.15 -0.48 -11.15
CA MET A 109 5.66 0.47 -10.15
C MET A 109 5.64 -0.03 -8.69
N ALA A 110 5.24 -1.29 -8.46
CA ALA A 110 4.91 -1.84 -7.14
C ALA A 110 3.77 -1.08 -6.42
N ALA A 111 3.20 -1.68 -5.36
CA ALA A 111 1.99 -1.16 -4.71
C ALA A 111 2.11 0.32 -4.26
N SER A 112 3.20 0.69 -3.59
CA SER A 112 3.37 2.05 -3.06
C SER A 112 3.46 3.11 -4.17
N GLY A 113 4.16 2.81 -5.28
CA GLY A 113 4.28 3.69 -6.42
C GLY A 113 2.99 3.78 -7.25
N SER A 114 2.32 2.64 -7.49
CA SER A 114 1.09 2.60 -8.27
C SER A 114 -0.08 3.28 -7.57
N ILE A 115 -0.25 3.06 -6.27
CA ILE A 115 -1.32 3.71 -5.48
C ILE A 115 -1.15 5.23 -5.53
N GLY A 116 0.06 5.75 -5.26
CA GLY A 116 0.33 7.19 -5.31
C GLY A 116 0.10 7.79 -6.70
N THR A 117 0.52 7.08 -7.75
CA THR A 117 0.32 7.48 -9.14
C THR A 117 -1.15 7.52 -9.52
N VAL A 118 -1.92 6.48 -9.20
CA VAL A 118 -3.35 6.42 -9.54
C VAL A 118 -4.14 7.48 -8.78
N ILE A 119 -3.84 7.70 -7.50
CA ILE A 119 -4.50 8.73 -6.70
C ILE A 119 -4.22 10.13 -7.23
N THR A 120 -3.00 10.42 -7.70
CA THR A 120 -2.66 11.75 -8.21
C THR A 120 -3.12 11.97 -9.65
N GLN A 121 -3.05 10.95 -10.51
CA GLN A 121 -3.24 11.12 -11.97
C GLN A 121 -4.60 10.66 -12.50
N LEU A 122 -5.25 9.70 -11.84
CA LEU A 122 -6.47 9.05 -12.33
C LEU A 122 -7.67 9.35 -11.42
N ALA A 123 -7.50 9.37 -10.09
CA ALA A 123 -8.60 9.60 -9.15
C ALA A 123 -9.41 10.90 -9.42
N PRO A 124 -8.82 12.04 -9.84
CA PRO A 124 -9.59 13.24 -10.15
C PRO A 124 -10.64 13.01 -11.25
N THR A 125 -10.33 12.19 -12.25
CA THR A 125 -11.27 11.84 -13.33
C THR A 125 -12.46 11.04 -12.80
N TYR A 126 -12.22 10.07 -11.91
CA TYR A 126 -13.27 9.25 -11.32
C TYR A 126 -14.11 10.00 -10.28
N LEU A 127 -13.50 10.95 -9.56
CA LEU A 127 -14.23 11.88 -8.68
C LEU A 127 -15.18 12.77 -9.49
N ALA A 128 -14.74 13.26 -10.66
CA ALA A 128 -15.60 14.04 -11.56
C ALA A 128 -16.75 13.22 -12.16
N MET A 129 -16.61 11.89 -12.25
CA MET A 129 -17.68 10.95 -12.63
C MET A 129 -18.68 10.68 -11.49
N GLY A 130 -18.53 11.31 -10.31
CA GLY A 130 -19.44 11.18 -9.18
C GLY A 130 -19.12 10.02 -8.22
N ILE A 131 -17.99 9.34 -8.38
CA ILE A 131 -17.61 8.21 -7.51
C ILE A 131 -17.05 8.76 -6.18
N PRO A 132 -17.50 8.26 -5.01
CA PRO A 132 -16.98 8.71 -3.73
C PRO A 132 -15.49 8.37 -3.56
N ALA A 133 -14.73 9.29 -2.97
CA ALA A 133 -13.30 9.13 -2.70
C ALA A 133 -12.96 7.87 -1.90
N GLU A 134 -13.85 7.45 -0.98
CA GLU A 134 -13.65 6.25 -0.18
C GLU A 134 -13.62 4.98 -1.03
N ILE A 135 -14.47 4.89 -2.06
CA ILE A 135 -14.54 3.74 -2.95
C ILE A 135 -13.33 3.72 -3.88
N ILE A 136 -12.96 4.88 -4.43
CA ILE A 136 -11.73 5.03 -5.21
C ILE A 136 -10.55 4.56 -4.37
N HIS A 137 -10.40 5.06 -3.14
CA HIS A 137 -9.30 4.66 -2.26
C HIS A 137 -9.29 3.15 -2.00
N ARG A 138 -10.43 2.53 -1.68
CA ARG A 138 -10.53 1.07 -1.45
C ARG A 138 -10.12 0.27 -2.68
N ILE A 139 -10.65 0.61 -3.86
CA ILE A 139 -10.33 -0.10 -5.10
C ILE A 139 -8.86 0.08 -5.47
N VAL A 140 -8.31 1.28 -5.32
CA VAL A 140 -6.90 1.55 -5.64
C VAL A 140 -5.97 0.82 -4.67
N VAL A 141 -6.27 0.80 -3.37
CA VAL A 141 -5.45 0.08 -2.39
C VAL A 141 -5.47 -1.44 -2.65
N ILE A 142 -6.64 -2.02 -2.94
CA ILE A 142 -6.76 -3.46 -3.22
C ILE A 142 -6.13 -3.80 -4.58
N GLY A 143 -6.41 -2.99 -5.61
CA GLY A 143 -5.84 -3.14 -6.95
C GLY A 143 -4.32 -3.01 -6.98
N GLY A 144 -3.77 -2.17 -6.11
CA GLY A 144 -2.32 -2.02 -5.91
C GLY A 144 -1.63 -3.30 -5.43
N GLY A 145 -2.37 -4.26 -4.87
CA GLY A 145 -1.84 -5.54 -4.42
C GLY A 145 -1.93 -6.69 -5.44
N VAL A 146 -2.67 -6.51 -6.55
CA VAL A 146 -3.01 -7.62 -7.47
C VAL A 146 -1.83 -8.10 -8.30
N ILE A 147 -0.94 -7.20 -8.74
CA ILE A 147 0.27 -7.57 -9.50
C ILE A 147 1.50 -7.01 -8.77
N THR A 148 1.47 -6.94 -7.43
CA THR A 148 2.58 -6.32 -6.68
C THR A 148 3.75 -7.26 -6.43
N VAL A 149 3.58 -8.57 -6.62
CA VAL A 149 4.68 -9.55 -6.52
C VAL A 149 5.47 -9.56 -7.82
N VAL A 150 6.36 -8.58 -7.96
CA VAL A 150 7.25 -8.41 -9.10
C VAL A 150 8.71 -8.40 -8.64
N PRO A 151 9.70 -8.71 -9.49
CA PRO A 151 11.10 -8.81 -9.09
C PRO A 151 11.64 -7.55 -8.40
N GLN A 152 11.14 -6.37 -8.79
CA GLN A 152 11.48 -5.08 -8.20
C GLN A 152 10.71 -4.76 -6.91
N SER A 153 9.77 -5.61 -6.49
CA SER A 153 8.97 -5.40 -5.29
C SER A 153 9.80 -5.63 -4.05
N GLY A 154 9.91 -4.60 -3.21
CA GLY A 154 10.65 -4.68 -1.96
C GLY A 154 10.17 -5.78 -1.02
N VAL A 155 8.86 -6.09 -1.03
CA VAL A 155 8.30 -7.18 -0.20
C VAL A 155 8.91 -8.52 -0.61
N VAL A 156 9.09 -8.77 -1.91
CA VAL A 156 9.68 -10.01 -2.42
C VAL A 156 11.16 -10.09 -2.12
N LEU A 157 11.89 -8.98 -2.30
CA LEU A 157 13.30 -8.91 -1.93
C LEU A 157 13.50 -9.16 -0.45
N THR A 158 12.78 -8.44 0.42
CA THR A 158 12.89 -8.61 1.88
C THR A 158 12.49 -10.01 2.32
N PHE A 159 11.40 -10.57 1.77
CA PHE A 159 10.98 -11.93 2.09
C PHE A 159 12.04 -12.97 1.71
N ASN A 160 12.60 -12.88 0.50
CA ASN A 160 13.67 -13.78 0.05
C ASN A 160 14.95 -13.63 0.90
N THR A 161 15.32 -12.40 1.28
CA THR A 161 16.46 -12.15 2.17
C THR A 161 16.28 -12.77 3.55
N ILE A 162 15.08 -12.68 4.14
CA ILE A 162 14.81 -13.22 5.48
C ILE A 162 14.64 -14.74 5.45
N SER A 163 13.97 -15.27 4.43
CA SER A 163 13.70 -16.71 4.28
C SER A 163 14.89 -17.51 3.73
N GLY A 164 15.91 -16.85 3.20
CA GLY A 164 17.05 -17.50 2.53
C GLY A 164 16.68 -18.16 1.20
N LEU A 165 15.49 -17.88 0.65
CA LEU A 165 15.00 -18.46 -0.59
C LEU A 165 15.51 -17.67 -1.81
N ASN A 166 15.85 -18.39 -2.87
CA ASN A 166 16.12 -17.80 -4.17
C ASN A 166 14.81 -17.55 -4.93
N PHE A 167 14.80 -16.53 -5.81
CA PHE A 167 13.65 -16.22 -6.68
C PHE A 167 13.08 -17.44 -7.41
N LYS A 168 13.93 -18.40 -7.77
CA LYS A 168 13.52 -19.63 -8.46
C LYS A 168 12.59 -20.55 -7.65
N HIS A 169 12.62 -20.49 -6.31
CA HIS A 169 11.92 -21.46 -5.45
C HIS A 169 10.77 -20.87 -4.61
N GLY A 170 10.74 -19.55 -4.39
CA GLY A 170 9.70 -18.91 -3.58
C GLY A 170 8.82 -17.91 -4.34
N PHE A 171 9.22 -17.52 -5.56
CA PHE A 171 8.50 -16.48 -6.30
C PHE A 171 7.12 -16.94 -6.77
N LYS A 172 6.99 -18.19 -7.23
CA LYS A 172 5.73 -18.71 -7.77
C LYS A 172 4.66 -18.78 -6.68
N GLU A 173 5.05 -19.25 -5.51
CA GLU A 173 4.21 -19.42 -4.33
C GLU A 173 3.79 -18.06 -3.78
N ALA A 174 4.75 -17.13 -3.64
CA ALA A 174 4.48 -15.76 -3.24
C ALA A 174 3.54 -15.05 -4.23
N PHE A 175 3.75 -15.25 -5.52
CA PHE A 175 2.92 -14.68 -6.58
C PHE A 175 1.49 -15.21 -6.50
N ILE A 176 1.31 -16.54 -6.44
CA ILE A 176 -0.03 -17.15 -6.40
C ILE A 176 -0.79 -16.73 -5.14
N VAL A 177 -0.16 -16.80 -3.96
CA VAL A 177 -0.84 -16.53 -2.69
C VAL A 177 -1.20 -15.05 -2.57
N SER A 178 -0.24 -14.15 -2.83
CA SER A 178 -0.48 -12.71 -2.70
C SER A 178 -1.43 -12.23 -3.80
N ASN A 179 -1.05 -12.40 -5.07
CA ASN A 179 -1.82 -11.86 -6.19
C ASN A 179 -3.18 -12.53 -6.31
N GLY A 180 -3.27 -13.84 -6.04
CA GLY A 180 -4.55 -14.57 -6.02
C GLY A 180 -5.49 -14.02 -4.95
N GLY A 181 -4.99 -13.80 -3.73
CA GLY A 181 -5.79 -13.22 -2.65
C GLY A 181 -6.29 -11.81 -2.97
N PHE A 182 -5.41 -10.94 -3.49
CA PHE A 182 -5.78 -9.59 -3.90
C PHE A 182 -6.74 -9.57 -5.09
N LEU A 183 -6.58 -10.48 -6.06
CA LEU A 183 -7.44 -10.57 -7.23
C LEU A 183 -8.86 -10.98 -6.85
N ILE A 184 -9.02 -11.98 -5.96
CA ILE A 184 -10.32 -12.37 -5.42
C ILE A 184 -10.94 -11.21 -4.64
N SER A 185 -10.16 -10.55 -3.77
CA SER A 185 -10.61 -9.39 -3.00
C SER A 185 -11.05 -8.22 -3.89
N LEU A 186 -10.33 -7.98 -5.00
CA LEU A 186 -10.65 -6.93 -5.96
C LEU A 186 -11.97 -7.23 -6.67
N ILE A 187 -12.17 -8.46 -7.17
CA ILE A 187 -13.41 -8.87 -7.84
C ILE A 187 -14.60 -8.69 -6.91
N ILE A 188 -14.50 -9.18 -5.67
CA ILE A 188 -15.59 -9.04 -4.68
C ILE A 188 -15.87 -7.56 -4.40
N THR A 189 -14.82 -6.76 -4.19
CA THR A 189 -14.99 -5.33 -3.87
C THR A 189 -15.62 -4.57 -5.03
N VAL A 190 -15.23 -4.86 -6.28
CA VAL A 190 -15.80 -4.22 -7.47
C VAL A 190 -17.26 -4.61 -7.65
N ILE A 191 -17.62 -5.88 -7.49
CA ILE A 191 -19.03 -6.34 -7.58
C ILE A 191 -19.88 -5.67 -6.49
N VAL A 192 -19.41 -5.68 -5.24
CA VAL A 192 -20.11 -5.05 -4.12
C VAL A 192 -20.23 -3.54 -4.34
N ALA A 193 -19.16 -2.87 -4.75
CA ALA A 193 -19.20 -1.44 -5.03
C ALA A 193 -20.16 -1.10 -6.19
N GLN A 194 -20.28 -1.96 -7.20
CA GLN A 194 -21.27 -1.79 -8.26
C GLN A 194 -22.70 -1.94 -7.73
N LEU A 195 -22.97 -2.93 -6.86
CA LEU A 195 -24.32 -3.18 -6.33
C LEU A 195 -24.82 -2.10 -5.36
N PHE A 196 -23.91 -1.42 -4.64
CA PHE A 196 -24.28 -0.40 -3.66
C PHE A 196 -24.27 1.04 -4.22
N TYR A 197 -23.65 1.28 -5.38
CA TYR A 197 -23.45 2.63 -5.94
C TYR A 197 -23.97 2.81 -7.38
N LEU A 198 -24.51 1.77 -8.02
CA LEU A 198 -25.37 1.86 -9.21
C LEU A 198 -26.82 1.54 -8.81
#